data_AF-A0A9X8DVW6-F1
#
_entry.id   AF-A0A9X8DVW6-F1
#
_cell.length_a   1.000
_cell.length_b   1.000
_cell.length_c   1.000
_cell.angle_alpha   90.00
_cell.angle_beta   90.00
_cell.angle_gamma   90.00
#
_symmetry.space_group_name_H-M   'P 1'
#
loop_
_entity.id
_entity.type
_entity.pdbx_description
1 polymer ?
#
loop_
_entity_poly.entity_id
_entity_poly.type
_entity_poly.pdbx_seq_one_letter_code
_entity_poly.pdbx_strand_id
1 'polypeptide(L)'
;LRLNETSWSNCIASLAAAKILVTAAHCLLTESATFAYIGSHYFDGTNDGELITIVKHNQHPKYNTASRWDYDIAVYELETASSFPPIKVNWDEDSSPPQASSRGSAALDVCEGNSGGPLTVTRNGIEYLAGVTSSGFTCGVNGFPGVCARISEERDFIEPFLPKTAC
;
A
#
# COMPACT_ATOMS: atom_id res chain seq x y z
N LEU A 1 8.01 2.43 -5.41
CA LEU A 1 7.80 1.81 -6.73
C LEU A 1 8.69 2.52 -7.75
N ARG A 2 8.86 2.02 -8.99
CA ARG A 2 9.66 2.69 -10.03
C ARG A 2 9.18 2.42 -11.46
N LEU A 3 9.30 3.43 -12.33
CA LEU A 3 9.08 3.33 -13.78
C LEU A 3 10.30 2.76 -14.51
N ASN A 4 11.51 3.10 -14.06
CA ASN A 4 12.78 2.56 -14.53
C ASN A 4 13.77 2.41 -13.35
N GLU A 5 14.88 1.70 -13.55
CA GLU A 5 15.83 1.31 -12.49
C GLU A 5 16.28 2.50 -11.60
N THR A 6 16.42 3.68 -12.19
CA THR A 6 16.90 4.92 -11.55
C THR A 6 15.80 5.94 -11.19
N SER A 7 14.54 5.72 -11.57
CA SER A 7 13.49 6.73 -11.39
C SER A 7 13.03 6.84 -9.94
N TRP A 8 12.84 8.08 -9.47
CA TRP A 8 11.98 8.37 -8.32
C TRP A 8 10.52 8.09 -8.69
N SER A 9 9.71 7.61 -7.74
CA SER A 9 8.25 7.52 -7.86
C SER A 9 7.61 8.12 -6.62
N ASN A 10 6.45 8.76 -6.79
CA ASN A 10 5.66 9.30 -5.68
C ASN A 10 4.82 8.21 -4.97
N CYS A 11 4.93 6.97 -5.45
CA CYS A 11 4.14 5.83 -5.02
C CYS A 11 5.00 4.74 -4.36
N ILE A 12 4.52 4.27 -3.22
CA ILE A 12 5.07 3.22 -2.37
C ILE A 12 4.11 2.02 -2.42
N ALA A 13 4.56 0.85 -1.98
CA ALA A 13 3.73 -0.33 -1.84
C ALA A 13 4.14 -1.15 -0.62
N SER A 14 3.22 -1.99 -0.15
CA SER A 14 3.35 -2.81 1.06
C SER A 14 3.47 -4.29 0.68
N LEU A 15 4.49 -5.00 1.15
CA LEU A 15 4.70 -6.42 0.85
C LEU A 15 3.78 -7.31 1.69
N ALA A 16 2.59 -7.62 1.16
CA ALA A 16 1.58 -8.44 1.85
C ALA A 16 1.82 -9.96 1.71
N ALA A 17 2.54 -10.39 0.67
CA ALA A 17 3.13 -11.72 0.57
C ALA A 17 4.40 -11.68 -0.27
N ALA A 18 5.21 -12.74 -0.27
CA ALA A 18 6.51 -12.76 -0.94
C ALA A 18 6.49 -12.39 -2.45
N LYS A 19 5.35 -12.55 -3.15
CA LYS A 19 5.16 -12.08 -4.53
C LYS A 19 4.13 -10.97 -4.70
N ILE A 20 3.53 -10.48 -3.62
CA ILE A 20 2.32 -9.67 -3.66
C ILE A 20 2.56 -8.36 -2.92
N LEU A 21 2.50 -7.26 -3.67
CA LEU A 21 2.52 -5.90 -3.14
C LEU A 21 1.11 -5.30 -3.19
N VAL A 22 0.72 -4.57 -2.16
CA VAL A 22 -0.52 -3.78 -2.12
C VAL A 22 -0.18 -2.30 -2.14
N THR A 23 -0.88 -1.52 -2.97
CA THR A 23 -0.67 -0.08 -3.16
C THR A 23 -2.00 0.61 -3.48
N ALA A 24 -1.99 1.92 -3.72
CA ALA A 24 -3.17 2.66 -4.13
C ALA A 24 -3.50 2.47 -5.62
N ALA A 25 -4.78 2.53 -6.00
CA ALA A 25 -5.21 2.37 -7.40
C ALA A 25 -4.81 3.55 -8.29
N HIS A 26 -4.76 4.78 -7.76
CA HIS A 26 -4.36 5.96 -8.53
C HIS A 26 -2.89 5.88 -8.98
N CYS A 27 -2.02 5.24 -8.17
CA CYS A 27 -0.62 5.01 -8.50
C CYS A 27 -0.45 4.23 -9.81
N LEU A 28 -1.34 3.28 -10.11
CA LEU A 28 -1.31 2.51 -11.36
C LEU A 28 -1.56 3.40 -12.59
N LEU A 29 -2.33 4.47 -12.43
CA LEU A 29 -2.77 5.33 -13.53
C LEU A 29 -1.84 6.51 -13.78
N THR A 30 -1.18 7.02 -12.73
CA THR A 30 -0.20 8.12 -12.85
C THR A 30 1.19 7.60 -13.18
N GLU A 31 1.61 6.49 -12.57
CA GLU A 31 2.96 5.95 -12.65
C GLU A 31 2.91 4.41 -12.66
N SER A 32 2.53 3.79 -13.80
CA SER A 32 2.46 2.33 -13.95
C SER A 32 3.84 1.66 -13.73
N ALA A 33 4.14 1.30 -12.49
CA ALA A 33 5.46 0.87 -12.08
C ALA A 33 5.88 -0.44 -12.73
N THR A 34 7.07 -0.45 -13.33
CA THR A 34 7.71 -1.64 -13.90
C THR A 34 8.53 -2.39 -12.86
N PHE A 35 9.03 -1.70 -11.83
CA PHE A 35 9.86 -2.29 -10.79
C PHE A 35 9.41 -1.90 -9.37
N ALA A 36 9.65 -2.81 -8.43
CA ALA A 36 9.55 -2.55 -7.00
C ALA A 36 10.94 -2.65 -6.36
N TYR A 37 11.27 -1.67 -5.53
CA TYR A 37 12.37 -1.77 -4.57
C TYR A 37 11.79 -2.25 -3.24
N ILE A 38 12.31 -3.33 -2.70
CA ILE A 38 11.79 -3.98 -1.48
C ILE A 38 12.90 -4.04 -0.44
N GLY A 39 12.57 -3.71 0.82
CA GLY A 39 13.49 -3.83 1.94
C GLY A 39 14.64 -2.81 1.95
N SER A 40 14.58 -1.76 1.14
CA SER A 40 15.53 -0.65 1.25
C SER A 40 15.17 0.28 2.41
N HIS A 41 16.19 0.69 3.17
CA HIS A 41 16.06 1.75 4.17
C HIS A 41 16.41 3.15 3.62
N TYR A 42 16.80 3.24 2.35
CA TYR A 42 17.11 4.50 1.67
C TYR A 42 16.07 4.82 0.58
N PHE A 43 15.66 6.09 0.51
CA PHE A 43 14.65 6.55 -0.47
C PHE A 43 15.10 6.35 -1.93
N ASP A 44 16.42 6.30 -2.16
CA ASP A 44 17.05 6.09 -3.46
C ASP A 44 17.30 4.61 -3.81
N GLY A 45 17.07 3.68 -2.89
CA GLY A 45 17.29 2.25 -3.09
C GLY A 45 18.72 1.85 -3.45
N THR A 46 19.73 2.71 -3.33
CA THR A 46 21.04 2.43 -3.97
C THR A 46 21.96 1.53 -3.14
N ASN A 47 21.69 1.38 -1.83
CA ASN A 47 22.61 0.75 -0.88
C ASN A 47 22.10 -0.57 -0.28
N ASP A 48 20.79 -0.78 -0.24
CA ASP A 48 20.14 -1.96 0.35
C ASP A 48 18.78 -2.24 -0.31
N GLY A 49 18.27 -3.45 -0.07
CA GLY A 49 17.04 -3.95 -0.68
C GLY A 49 17.25 -4.68 -2.01
N GLU A 50 16.14 -5.13 -2.59
CA GLU A 50 16.09 -5.89 -3.84
C GLU A 50 15.19 -5.19 -4.86
N LEU A 51 15.64 -5.12 -6.12
CA LEU A 51 14.86 -4.63 -7.25
C LEU A 51 14.20 -5.82 -7.95
N ILE A 52 12.87 -5.87 -7.94
CA ILE A 52 12.10 -6.96 -8.58
C ILE A 52 11.13 -6.38 -9.62
N THR A 53 11.06 -7.02 -10.80
CA THR A 53 10.11 -6.69 -11.85
C THR A 53 8.67 -6.96 -11.41
N ILE A 54 7.77 -6.02 -11.70
CA ILE A 54 6.32 -6.18 -11.54
C ILE A 54 5.77 -6.73 -12.86
N VAL A 55 5.21 -7.94 -12.83
CA VAL A 55 4.73 -8.63 -14.04
C VAL A 55 3.25 -8.43 -14.31
N LYS A 56 2.47 -8.03 -13.29
CA LYS A 56 1.03 -7.86 -13.43
C LYS A 56 0.49 -6.77 -12.50
N HIS A 57 -0.42 -5.97 -13.04
CA HIS A 57 -1.09 -4.87 -12.38
C HIS A 57 -2.58 -5.17 -12.24
N ASN A 58 -3.07 -5.33 -11.01
CA ASN A 58 -4.48 -5.57 -10.72
C ASN A 58 -5.07 -4.35 -10.01
N GLN A 59 -5.93 -3.60 -10.68
CA GLN A 59 -6.68 -2.49 -10.07
C GLN A 59 -7.99 -3.01 -9.48
N HIS A 60 -8.47 -2.42 -8.38
CA HIS A 60 -9.77 -2.77 -7.84
C HIS A 60 -10.90 -2.50 -8.87
N PRO A 61 -11.79 -3.46 -9.17
CA PRO A 61 -12.75 -3.35 -10.28
C PRO A 61 -13.85 -2.30 -10.06
N LYS A 62 -14.06 -1.86 -8.81
CA LYS A 62 -14.98 -0.75 -8.48
C LYS A 62 -14.26 0.62 -8.35
N TYR A 63 -12.95 0.69 -8.61
CA TYR A 63 -12.21 1.96 -8.51
C TYR A 63 -12.78 2.97 -9.50
N ASN A 64 -13.25 4.11 -8.99
CA ASN A 64 -13.91 5.12 -9.79
C ASN A 64 -12.93 6.25 -10.15
N THR A 65 -12.45 6.26 -11.39
CA THR A 65 -11.54 7.29 -11.93
C THR A 65 -12.12 8.72 -11.89
N ALA A 66 -13.45 8.87 -11.82
CA ALA A 66 -14.12 10.16 -11.69
C ALA A 66 -14.13 10.68 -10.23
N SER A 67 -14.33 9.79 -9.25
CA SER A 67 -14.22 10.14 -7.82
C SER A 67 -12.78 10.24 -7.33
N ARG A 68 -11.84 9.52 -8.00
CA ARG A 68 -10.41 9.33 -7.66
C ARG A 68 -10.09 8.65 -6.33
N TRP A 69 -11.03 8.57 -5.40
CA TRP A 69 -10.78 8.11 -4.02
C TRP A 69 -11.65 6.92 -3.57
N ASP A 70 -12.68 6.55 -4.35
CA ASP A 70 -13.52 5.38 -4.07
C ASP A 70 -12.79 4.10 -4.49
N TYR A 71 -12.62 3.16 -3.56
CA TYR A 71 -11.89 1.89 -3.73
C TYR A 71 -10.47 2.08 -4.28
N ASP A 72 -9.72 3.05 -3.74
CA ASP A 72 -8.36 3.39 -4.16
C ASP A 72 -7.30 2.37 -3.71
N ILE A 73 -7.43 1.13 -4.20
CA ILE A 73 -6.53 0.02 -3.90
C ILE A 73 -6.17 -0.81 -5.14
N ALA A 74 -4.95 -1.32 -5.15
CA ALA A 74 -4.44 -2.18 -6.21
C ALA A 74 -3.43 -3.20 -5.67
N VAL A 75 -3.28 -4.29 -6.42
CA VAL A 75 -2.36 -5.38 -6.13
C VAL A 75 -1.40 -5.57 -7.31
N TYR A 76 -0.11 -5.55 -6.99
CA TYR A 76 0.98 -5.86 -7.91
C TYR A 76 1.53 -7.26 -7.64
N GLU A 77 1.74 -8.02 -8.72
CA GLU A 77 2.39 -9.32 -8.66
C GLU A 77 3.83 -9.21 -9.17
N LEU A 78 4.76 -9.75 -8.40
CA LEU A 78 6.19 -9.75 -8.66
C LEU A 78 6.62 -10.99 -9.47
N GLU A 79 7.62 -10.80 -10.33
CA GLU A 79 8.23 -11.88 -11.10
C GLU A 79 8.82 -12.96 -10.19
N THR A 80 9.68 -12.55 -9.26
CA THR A 80 10.36 -13.40 -8.28
C THR A 80 9.78 -13.22 -6.89
N ALA A 81 10.04 -14.19 -6.01
CA ALA A 81 9.67 -14.06 -4.61
C ALA A 81 10.71 -13.19 -3.89
N SER A 82 10.22 -12.17 -3.19
CA SER A 82 10.98 -11.34 -2.28
C SER A 82 11.71 -12.17 -1.23
N SER A 83 12.95 -11.80 -0.94
CA SER A 83 13.74 -12.37 0.16
C SER A 83 13.37 -11.77 1.53
N PHE A 84 12.69 -10.63 1.55
CA PHE A 84 12.22 -9.97 2.77
C PHE A 84 10.90 -10.60 3.28
N PRO A 85 10.70 -10.66 4.60
CA PRO A 85 9.46 -11.16 5.18
C PRO A 85 8.29 -10.21 4.86
N PRO A 86 7.14 -10.71 4.38
CA PRO A 86 5.96 -9.88 4.18
C PRO A 86 5.34 -9.43 5.51
N ILE A 87 4.73 -8.24 5.52
CA ILE A 87 3.91 -7.78 6.63
C ILE A 87 2.62 -8.59 6.70
N LYS A 88 2.20 -8.96 7.91
CA LYS A 88 0.94 -9.69 8.11
C LYS A 88 -0.24 -8.77 7.80
N VAL A 89 -1.16 -9.24 6.96
CA VAL A 89 -2.37 -8.48 6.67
C VAL A 89 -3.34 -8.55 7.85
N ASN A 90 -3.96 -7.42 8.19
CA ASN A 90 -5.01 -7.35 9.20
C ASN A 90 -6.40 -7.40 8.56
N TRP A 91 -7.19 -8.41 8.92
CA TRP A 91 -8.59 -8.53 8.51
C TRP A 91 -9.57 -8.11 9.61
N ASP A 92 -9.10 -7.87 10.83
CA ASP A 92 -9.97 -7.62 11.97
C ASP A 92 -10.54 -6.21 11.92
N GLU A 93 -11.87 -6.11 11.77
CA GLU A 93 -12.58 -4.82 11.77
C GLU A 93 -12.41 -4.04 13.09
N ASP A 94 -12.20 -4.73 14.21
CA ASP A 94 -11.87 -4.14 15.53
C ASP A 94 -10.49 -3.47 15.58
N SER A 95 -9.72 -3.54 14.50
CA SER A 95 -8.51 -2.72 14.29
C SER A 95 -8.80 -1.59 13.32
N SER A 96 -9.73 -0.73 13.72
CA SER A 96 -9.46 0.68 13.46
C SER A 96 -8.14 1.01 14.19
N PRO A 97 -7.05 1.43 13.49
CA PRO A 97 -6.12 2.33 14.15
C PRO A 97 -6.96 3.49 14.70
N PRO A 98 -6.62 4.07 15.86
CA PRO A 98 -7.44 5.12 16.46
C PRO A 98 -7.67 6.22 15.42
N GLN A 99 -8.91 6.32 14.94
CA GLN A 99 -9.33 7.20 13.86
C GLN A 99 -8.84 6.79 12.44
N ALA A 100 -9.32 5.65 11.94
CA ALA A 100 -9.50 5.41 10.50
C ALA A 100 -10.95 5.02 10.19
N SER A 101 -11.86 5.98 10.35
CA SER A 101 -13.21 5.90 9.79
C SER A 101 -13.22 6.47 8.37
N SER A 102 -14.12 5.96 7.52
CA SER A 102 -14.50 6.50 6.19
C SER A 102 -15.19 7.88 6.24
N ARG A 103 -14.95 8.63 7.32
CA ARG A 103 -15.29 10.03 7.57
C ARG A 103 -14.08 10.61 8.29
N GLY A 104 -13.47 11.61 7.68
CA GLY A 104 -12.12 12.05 8.04
C GLY A 104 -11.92 12.37 9.52
N SER A 105 -10.99 11.65 10.12
CA SER A 105 -10.09 11.97 11.25
C SER A 105 -9.18 10.73 11.43
N ALA A 106 -7.90 10.78 11.86
CA ALA A 106 -6.89 11.85 11.80
C ALA A 106 -5.46 11.31 12.11
N ALA A 107 -4.44 12.13 11.80
CA ALA A 107 -3.06 12.06 12.34
C ALA A 107 -2.25 10.76 12.21
N LEU A 108 -2.02 10.32 10.96
CA LEU A 108 -0.62 10.17 10.54
C LEU A 108 -0.33 11.27 9.50
N ASP A 109 0.83 11.91 9.58
CA ASP A 109 1.17 13.05 8.71
C ASP A 109 1.69 12.54 7.35
N VAL A 110 0.75 12.14 6.48
CA VAL A 110 1.12 11.57 5.18
C VAL A 110 1.17 12.65 4.10
N CYS A 111 2.38 13.18 3.92
CA CYS A 111 2.72 14.13 2.86
C CYS A 111 2.52 13.55 1.45
N GLU A 112 2.37 14.45 0.46
CA GLU A 112 2.55 14.09 -0.95
C GLU A 112 3.87 13.34 -1.14
N GLY A 113 3.84 12.21 -1.88
CA GLY A 113 5.01 11.37 -2.15
C GLY A 113 5.08 10.03 -1.39
N ASN A 114 4.11 9.72 -0.52
CA ASN A 114 4.00 8.40 0.15
C ASN A 114 2.70 7.64 -0.19
N SER A 115 2.05 7.97 -1.31
CA SER A 115 0.83 7.29 -1.77
C SER A 115 1.06 5.79 -1.95
N GLY A 116 0.13 4.95 -1.52
CA GLY A 116 0.29 3.50 -1.54
C GLY A 116 1.14 2.92 -0.39
N GLY A 117 1.68 3.76 0.51
CA GLY A 117 2.45 3.33 1.67
C GLY A 117 1.61 2.60 2.74
N PRO A 118 2.25 1.76 3.58
CA PRO A 118 1.56 1.00 4.62
C PRO A 118 1.09 1.87 5.79
N LEU A 119 -0.17 1.70 6.20
CA LEU A 119 -0.65 2.08 7.53
C LEU A 119 -0.69 0.82 8.41
N THR A 120 0.16 0.77 9.42
CA THR A 120 0.35 -0.41 10.27
C THR A 120 -0.25 -0.23 11.67
N VAL A 121 -0.60 -1.35 12.30
CA VAL A 121 -1.00 -1.42 13.72
C VAL A 121 -0.21 -2.52 14.41
N THR A 122 0.31 -2.23 15.61
CA THR A 122 0.99 -3.24 16.42
C THR A 122 0.00 -3.86 17.40
N ARG A 123 -0.15 -5.20 17.34
CA ARG A 123 -0.94 -6.00 18.29
C ARG A 123 -0.07 -7.11 18.87
N ASN A 124 0.01 -7.20 20.18
CA ASN A 124 0.83 -8.20 20.89
C ASN A 124 2.31 -8.24 20.44
N GLY A 125 2.89 -7.09 20.09
CA GLY A 125 4.26 -6.98 19.57
C GLY A 125 4.45 -7.41 18.11
N ILE A 126 3.37 -7.76 17.41
CA ILE A 126 3.37 -8.09 15.98
C ILE A 126 2.77 -6.92 15.21
N GLU A 127 3.46 -6.48 14.16
CA GLU A 127 2.97 -5.45 13.24
C GLU A 127 2.06 -6.05 12.16
N TYR A 128 0.94 -5.40 11.89
CA TYR A 128 -0.02 -5.79 10.86
C TYR A 128 -0.38 -4.61 9.96
N LEU A 129 -0.55 -4.87 8.66
CA LEU A 129 -1.04 -3.92 7.68
C LEU A 129 -2.56 -3.73 7.83
N ALA A 130 -2.99 -2.54 8.26
CA ALA A 130 -4.41 -2.20 8.47
C ALA A 130 -4.98 -1.28 7.38
N GLY A 131 -4.13 -0.50 6.71
CA GLY A 131 -4.53 0.41 5.64
C GLY A 131 -3.41 0.66 4.64
N VAL A 132 -3.77 1.35 3.56
CA VAL A 132 -2.85 1.85 2.53
C VAL A 132 -3.17 3.33 2.29
N THR A 133 -2.16 4.19 2.30
CA THR A 133 -2.34 5.62 2.05
C THR A 133 -2.92 5.87 0.66
N SER A 134 -3.97 6.67 0.56
CA SER A 134 -4.52 7.16 -0.71
C SER A 134 -4.05 8.61 -0.96
N SER A 135 -4.56 9.58 -0.21
CA SER A 135 -4.19 10.99 -0.36
C SER A 135 -4.48 11.81 0.90
N GLY A 136 -3.63 12.79 1.20
CA GLY A 136 -3.93 13.88 2.12
C GLY A 136 -3.91 15.20 1.35
N PHE A 137 -4.95 16.03 1.50
CA PHE A 137 -5.05 17.29 0.74
C PHE A 137 -4.02 18.35 1.16
N THR A 138 -3.43 18.18 2.35
CA THR A 138 -2.33 18.97 2.93
C THR A 138 -1.71 18.20 4.10
N CYS A 139 -0.39 18.17 4.24
CA CYS A 139 0.27 17.70 5.47
C CYS A 139 0.16 18.74 6.60
N GLY A 140 0.19 18.28 7.86
CA GLY A 140 0.25 19.12 9.06
C GLY A 140 -0.93 20.06 9.35
N VAL A 141 -1.97 20.12 8.51
CA VAL A 141 -3.10 21.06 8.72
C VAL A 141 -4.14 20.44 9.65
N ASN A 142 -4.24 21.03 10.85
CA ASN A 142 -5.20 20.63 11.87
C ASN A 142 -6.65 20.73 11.32
N GLY A 143 -7.35 19.60 11.23
CA GLY A 143 -8.69 19.48 10.65
C GLY A 143 -8.78 18.88 9.24
N PHE A 144 -7.65 18.62 8.56
CA PHE A 144 -7.60 17.91 7.27
C PHE A 144 -6.87 16.56 7.41
N PRO A 145 -7.61 15.46 7.62
CA PRO A 145 -7.02 14.15 7.82
C PRO A 145 -6.64 13.48 6.49
N GLY A 146 -5.52 12.76 6.48
CA GLY A 146 -5.14 11.89 5.37
C GLY A 146 -6.14 10.74 5.19
N VAL A 147 -6.46 10.44 3.94
CA VAL A 147 -7.35 9.34 3.54
C VAL A 147 -6.50 8.09 3.27
N CYS A 148 -6.88 6.98 3.90
CA CYS A 148 -6.29 5.67 3.67
C CYS A 148 -7.39 4.68 3.26
N ALA A 149 -7.11 3.83 2.26
CA ALA A 149 -7.93 2.66 1.97
C ALA A 149 -7.77 1.64 3.11
N ARG A 150 -8.87 1.09 3.62
CA ARG A 150 -8.88 0.19 4.77
C ARG A 150 -8.84 -1.26 4.30
N ILE A 151 -7.79 -2.00 4.70
CA ILE A 151 -7.54 -3.35 4.18
C ILE A 151 -8.66 -4.34 4.48
N SER A 152 -9.33 -4.22 5.65
CA SER A 152 -10.46 -5.09 5.99
C SER A 152 -11.68 -4.89 5.10
N GLU A 153 -11.92 -3.68 4.59
CA GLU A 153 -13.04 -3.38 3.67
C GLU A 153 -12.75 -3.85 2.23
N GLU A 154 -11.47 -3.99 1.89
CA GLU A 154 -10.97 -4.45 0.58
C GLU A 154 -10.60 -5.95 0.56
N ARG A 155 -10.99 -6.70 1.61
CA ARG A 155 -10.65 -8.12 1.79
C ARG A 155 -11.02 -8.98 0.58
N ASP A 156 -12.25 -8.86 0.09
CA ASP A 156 -12.77 -9.63 -1.05
C ASP A 156 -11.92 -9.48 -2.31
N PHE A 157 -11.21 -8.36 -2.45
CA PHE A 157 -10.30 -8.09 -3.56
C PHE A 157 -8.88 -8.59 -3.29
N ILE A 158 -8.32 -8.38 -2.09
CA ILE A 158 -6.92 -8.70 -1.79
C ILE A 158 -6.72 -10.20 -1.46
N GLU A 159 -7.62 -10.80 -0.68
CA GLU A 159 -7.50 -12.18 -0.19
C GLU A 159 -7.29 -13.23 -1.31
N PRO A 160 -7.92 -13.13 -2.50
CA PRO A 160 -7.66 -14.03 -3.63
C PRO A 160 -6.23 -14.02 -4.18
N PHE A 161 -5.47 -12.92 -4.02
CA PHE A 161 -4.09 -12.81 -4.52
C PHE A 161 -3.06 -13.36 -3.52
N LEU A 162 -3.40 -13.42 -2.24
CA LEU A 162 -2.49 -13.86 -1.20
C LEU A 162 -2.36 -15.40 -1.20
N PRO A 163 -1.20 -15.95 -0.83
CA PRO A 163 -1.06 -17.38 -0.64
C PRO A 163 -2.01 -17.81 0.47
N LYS A 164 -3.00 -18.65 0.12
CA LYS A 164 -3.87 -19.29 1.11
C LYS A 164 -2.97 -20.01 2.10
N THR A 165 -3.01 -19.60 3.36
CA THR A 165 -2.37 -20.32 4.45
C THR A 165 -2.91 -21.75 4.40
N ALA A 166 -2.03 -22.72 4.11
CA ALA A 166 -2.43 -24.12 4.14
C ALA A 166 -2.83 -24.45 5.59
N CYS A 167 -4.05 -24.98 5.75
CA CYS A 167 -4.60 -25.40 7.04
C CYS A 167 -3.79 -26.56 7.66
#